data_AF-A0AAW9K6H2-F1
#
_entry.id   AF-A0AAW9K6H2-F1
#
_cell.length_a   1.000
_cell.length_b   1.000
_cell.length_c   1.000
_cell.angle_alpha   90.00
_cell.angle_beta   90.00
_cell.angle_gamma   90.00
#
_symmetry.space_group_name_H-M   'P 1'
#
loop_
_entity.id
_entity.type
_entity.pdbx_description
1 polymer ?
#
loop_
_entity_poly.entity_id
_entity_poly.type
_entity_poly.pdbx_seq_one_letter_code
_entity_poly.pdbx_strand_id
1 'polypeptide(L)'
;MNLLLTLGAGILAFFIGALWYTVFFGKSWIIESGMTEEKIKEQGGAGISMVSTLVMEILVAFLVTYLIRQTNLPIMTSGLLITGIAILSSLKNYVFEKKSIKLILINESYKAVCILIMSASVFFFN
;
A
#
# COMPACT_ATOMS: atom_id res chain seq x y z
N MET A 1 -4.07 -9.19 19.84
CA MET A 1 -4.13 -8.93 18.38
C MET A 1 -5.46 -9.49 17.90
N ASN A 2 -6.34 -8.65 17.35
CA ASN A 2 -7.62 -9.11 16.81
C ASN A 2 -7.44 -9.51 15.34
N LEU A 3 -7.29 -10.82 15.09
CA LEU A 3 -6.97 -11.38 13.78
C LEU A 3 -8.00 -11.01 12.69
N LEU A 4 -9.29 -11.00 13.05
CA LEU A 4 -10.37 -10.72 12.10
C LEU A 4 -10.31 -9.27 11.62
N LEU A 5 -9.98 -8.33 12.50
CA LEU A 5 -9.88 -6.91 12.17
C LEU A 5 -8.60 -6.59 11.40
N THR A 6 -7.48 -7.23 11.74
CA THR A 6 -6.25 -7.12 10.97
C THR A 6 -6.45 -7.63 9.54
N LEU A 7 -7.15 -8.77 9.38
CA LEU A 7 -7.55 -9.27 8.06
C LEU A 7 -8.45 -8.28 7.32
N GLY A 8 -9.47 -7.74 8.00
CA GLY A 8 -10.36 -6.73 7.43
C GLY A 8 -9.63 -5.46 6.99
N ALA A 9 -8.62 -5.01 7.73
CA ALA A 9 -7.82 -3.84 7.37
C ALA A 9 -7.00 -4.08 6.10
N GLY A 10 -6.41 -5.27 5.92
CA GLY A 10 -5.71 -5.64 4.69
C GLY A 10 -6.64 -5.73 3.48
N ILE A 11 -7.83 -6.32 3.66
CA ILE A 11 -8.85 -6.37 2.60
C ILE A 11 -9.32 -4.95 2.23
N LEU A 12 -9.52 -4.09 3.22
CA LEU A 12 -9.90 -2.68 2.98
C LEU A 12 -8.81 -1.94 2.20
N ALA A 13 -7.53 -2.11 2.57
CA ALA A 13 -6.40 -1.52 1.85
C ALA A 13 -6.36 -1.95 0.37
N PHE A 14 -6.64 -3.22 0.08
CA PHE A 14 -6.77 -3.71 -1.31
C PHE A 14 -7.86 -2.98 -2.10
N PHE A 15 -9.05 -2.79 -1.52
CA PHE A 15 -10.14 -2.05 -2.18
C PHE A 15 -9.81 -0.57 -2.38
N ILE A 16 -9.08 0.02 -1.43
CA ILE A 16 -8.53 1.37 -1.60
C ILE A 16 -7.59 1.40 -2.80
N GLY A 17 -6.73 0.39 -2.96
CA GLY A 17 -5.87 0.27 -4.13
C GLY A 17 -6.66 0.21 -5.43
N ALA A 18 -7.71 -0.60 -5.48
CA ALA A 18 -8.61 -0.65 -6.63
C ALA A 18 -9.17 0.74 -6.95
N LEU A 19 -9.68 1.48 -5.97
CA LEU A 19 -10.19 2.86 -6.18
C LEU A 19 -9.08 3.84 -6.58
N TRP A 20 -7.89 3.72 -5.99
CA TRP A 20 -6.75 4.62 -6.21
C TRP A 20 -6.24 4.53 -7.65
N TYR A 21 -6.00 3.31 -8.12
CA TYR A 21 -5.41 3.03 -9.44
C TYR A 21 -6.46 2.93 -10.56
N THR A 22 -7.75 3.12 -10.27
CA THR A 22 -8.80 3.18 -11.31
C THR A 22 -9.52 4.52 -11.32
N VAL A 23 -10.15 4.90 -10.21
CA VAL A 23 -11.03 6.07 -10.12
C VAL A 23 -10.26 7.36 -9.92
N PHE A 24 -9.38 7.41 -8.91
CA PHE A 24 -8.73 8.66 -8.51
C PHE A 24 -7.54 9.03 -9.40
N PHE A 25 -6.64 8.06 -9.65
CA PHE A 25 -5.38 8.30 -10.33
C PHE A 25 -5.14 7.36 -11.52
N GLY A 26 -6.13 6.57 -11.93
CA GLY A 26 -5.93 5.52 -12.94
C GLY A 26 -5.35 6.03 -14.27
N LYS A 27 -5.91 7.11 -14.83
CA LYS A 27 -5.40 7.70 -16.08
C LYS A 27 -3.95 8.17 -15.94
N SER A 28 -3.64 8.90 -14.87
CA SER A 28 -2.28 9.40 -14.62
C SER A 28 -1.31 8.25 -14.35
N TRP A 29 -1.72 7.25 -13.58
CA TRP A 29 -0.90 6.09 -13.28
C TRP A 29 -0.57 5.29 -14.55
N ILE A 30 -1.53 5.06 -15.45
CA ILE A 30 -1.27 4.35 -16.72
C ILE A 30 -0.22 5.10 -17.56
N ILE A 31 -0.38 6.42 -17.70
CA ILE A 31 0.54 7.26 -18.48
C ILE A 31 1.95 7.22 -17.88
N GLU A 32 2.06 7.44 -16.57
CA GLU A 32 3.35 7.59 -15.90
C GLU A 32 4.05 6.25 -15.62
N SER A 33 3.29 5.16 -15.45
CA SER A 33 3.85 3.81 -15.27
C SER A 33 4.31 3.18 -16.59
N GLY A 34 3.81 3.68 -17.73
CA GLY A 34 4.08 3.10 -19.05
C GLY A 34 3.47 1.71 -19.24
N MET A 35 2.45 1.38 -18.44
CA MET A 35 1.71 0.13 -18.52
C MET A 35 0.73 0.18 -19.70
N THR A 36 0.67 -0.90 -20.48
CA THR A 36 -0.27 -1.03 -21.61
C THR A 36 -1.10 -2.30 -21.41
N GLU A 37 -2.27 -2.37 -22.04
CA GLU A 37 -3.09 -3.60 -22.01
C GLU A 37 -2.33 -4.81 -22.54
N GLU A 38 -1.47 -4.62 -23.54
CA GLU A 38 -0.59 -5.65 -24.08
C GLU A 38 0.39 -6.16 -23.04
N LYS A 39 1.12 -5.27 -22.34
CA LYS A 39 2.02 -5.65 -21.24
C LYS A 39 1.30 -6.36 -20.11
N ILE A 40 0.07 -5.93 -19.78
CA ILE A 40 -0.74 -6.59 -18.75
C ILE A 40 -1.08 -8.02 -19.17
N LYS A 41 -1.47 -8.24 -20.43
CA LYS A 41 -1.76 -9.58 -20.96
C LYS A 41 -0.50 -10.45 -20.99
N GLU A 42 0.63 -9.93 -21.44
CA GLU A 42 1.91 -10.64 -21.47
C GLU A 42 2.37 -11.06 -20.07
N GLN A 43 2.06 -10.28 -19.03
CA GLN A 43 2.41 -10.57 -17.63
C GLN A 43 1.39 -11.47 -16.91
N GLY A 44 0.52 -12.15 -17.65
CA GLY A 44 -0.47 -13.10 -17.10
C GLY A 44 -1.80 -12.48 -16.70
N GLY A 45 -2.06 -11.23 -17.11
CA GLY A 45 -3.32 -10.53 -16.92
C GLY A 45 -3.49 -9.85 -15.56
N ALA A 46 -4.45 -8.93 -15.50
CA ALA A 46 -4.71 -8.13 -14.30
C ALA A 46 -5.14 -8.98 -13.08
N GLY A 47 -5.75 -10.14 -13.31
CA GLY A 47 -6.24 -11.03 -12.25
C GLY A 47 -5.13 -11.53 -11.32
N ILE A 48 -3.96 -11.89 -11.88
CA ILE A 48 -2.82 -12.34 -11.08
C ILE A 48 -2.33 -11.19 -10.20
N SER A 49 -2.15 -10.00 -10.77
CA SER A 49 -1.74 -8.81 -10.00
C SER A 49 -2.74 -8.50 -8.88
N MET A 50 -4.04 -8.57 -9.14
CA MET A 50 -5.08 -8.32 -8.12
C MET A 50 -4.99 -9.31 -6.94
N VAL A 51 -4.88 -10.61 -7.22
CA VAL A 51 -4.76 -11.62 -6.16
C VAL A 51 -3.45 -11.45 -5.39
N SER A 52 -2.34 -11.22 -6.09
CA SER A 52 -1.05 -10.96 -5.44
C SER A 52 -1.09 -9.72 -4.55
N THR A 53 -1.68 -8.61 -5.01
CA THR A 53 -1.82 -7.40 -4.22
C THR A 53 -2.70 -7.64 -3.00
N LEU A 54 -3.83 -8.34 -3.12
CA LEU A 54 -4.68 -8.65 -1.96
C LEU A 54 -3.91 -9.42 -0.88
N VAL A 55 -3.15 -10.45 -1.26
CA VAL A 55 -2.33 -11.22 -0.32
C VAL A 55 -1.27 -10.33 0.33
N MET A 56 -0.59 -9.50 -0.46
CA MET A 56 0.42 -8.57 0.06
C MET A 56 -0.17 -7.56 1.05
N GLU A 57 -1.32 -6.96 0.76
CA GLU A 57 -1.97 -6.00 1.66
C GLU A 57 -2.38 -6.65 2.99
N ILE A 58 -2.86 -7.90 2.96
CA ILE A 58 -3.14 -8.67 4.17
C ILE A 58 -1.86 -8.89 4.99
N LEU A 59 -0.77 -9.35 4.35
CA LEU A 59 0.51 -9.56 5.02
C LEU A 59 1.07 -8.26 5.62
N VAL A 60 0.98 -7.16 4.88
CA VAL A 60 1.38 -5.83 5.37
C VAL A 60 0.54 -5.44 6.58
N ALA A 61 -0.78 -5.64 6.57
CA ALA A 61 -1.63 -5.34 7.73
C ALA A 61 -1.22 -6.13 8.98
N PHE A 62 -0.85 -7.41 8.83
CA PHE A 62 -0.32 -8.22 9.93
C PHE A 62 1.01 -7.69 10.46
N LEU A 63 1.95 -7.35 9.57
CA LEU A 63 3.25 -6.81 9.96
C LEU A 63 3.12 -5.44 10.63
N VAL A 64 2.31 -4.54 10.08
CA VAL A 64 2.02 -3.21 10.65
C VAL A 64 1.43 -3.37 12.06
N THR A 65 0.39 -4.21 12.20
CA THR A 65 -0.26 -4.46 13.49
C THR A 65 0.71 -5.03 14.52
N TYR A 66 1.53 -6.01 14.10
CA TYR A 66 2.53 -6.62 14.97
C TYR A 66 3.55 -5.58 15.43
N LEU A 67 4.15 -4.82 14.51
CA LEU A 67 5.17 -3.81 14.82
C LEU A 67 4.63 -2.73 15.76
N ILE A 68 3.44 -2.19 15.49
CA ILE A 68 2.81 -1.18 16.36
C ILE A 68 2.66 -1.71 17.80
N ARG A 69 2.28 -2.98 17.97
CA ARG A 69 2.11 -3.59 19.28
C ARG A 69 3.43 -3.90 20.00
N GLN A 70 4.54 -4.04 19.27
CA GLN A 70 5.86 -4.23 19.87
C GLN A 70 6.56 -2.91 20.22
N THR A 71 6.11 -1.80 19.64
CA THR A 71 6.62 -0.47 20.01
C THR A 71 5.94 0.06 21.26
N ASN A 72 6.70 0.64 22.19
CA ASN A 72 6.15 1.41 23.33
C ASN A 72 5.79 2.86 22.93
N LEU A 73 5.48 3.10 21.66
CA LEU A 73 5.18 4.42 21.10
C LEU A 73 3.65 4.57 20.89
N PRO A 74 3.14 5.80 20.84
CA PRO A 74 1.75 6.04 20.44
C PRO A 74 1.45 5.43 19.07
N ILE A 75 0.30 4.80 18.91
CA ILE A 75 -0.10 4.05 17.69
C ILE A 75 0.11 4.87 16.41
N MET A 76 -0.32 6.14 16.42
CA MET A 76 -0.18 7.02 15.25
C MET A 76 1.29 7.35 14.95
N THR A 77 2.11 7.54 16.00
CA THR A 77 3.56 7.74 15.83
C THR A 77 4.22 6.50 15.22
N SER A 78 3.89 5.31 15.70
CA SER A 78 4.36 4.04 15.12
C SER A 78 3.93 3.90 13.66
N GLY A 79 2.66 4.21 13.34
CA GLY A 79 2.15 4.19 11.98
C GLY A 79 2.87 5.14 11.03
N LEU A 80 3.15 6.38 11.48
CA LEU A 80 3.91 7.36 10.72
C LEU A 80 5.37 6.93 10.51
N LEU A 81 6.01 6.33 11.51
CA LEU A 81 7.37 5.78 11.38
C LEU A 81 7.43 4.63 10.38
N ILE A 82 6.48 3.68 10.46
CA ILE A 82 6.38 2.57 9.51
C ILE A 82 6.14 3.10 8.09
N THR A 83 5.26 4.09 7.94
CA THR A 83 5.02 4.77 6.65
C THR A 83 6.30 5.41 6.11
N GLY A 84 7.03 6.15 6.95
CA GLY A 84 8.30 6.78 6.57
C GLY A 84 9.35 5.77 6.11
N ILE A 85 9.51 4.66 6.84
CA ILE A 85 10.41 3.56 6.45
C ILE A 85 9.98 2.96 5.11
N ALA A 86 8.69 2.67 4.94
CA ALA A 86 8.16 2.03 3.74
C ALA A 86 8.28 2.92 2.49
N ILE A 87 8.14 4.25 2.64
CA ILE A 87 8.34 5.22 1.55
C ILE A 87 9.83 5.39 1.24
N LEU A 88 10.66 5.64 2.25
CA LEU A 88 12.09 5.91 2.03
C LEU A 88 12.82 4.69 1.45
N SER A 89 12.37 3.48 1.81
CA SER A 89 12.93 2.23 1.28
C SER A 89 12.70 2.04 -0.22
N SER A 90 11.55 2.49 -0.77
CA SER A 90 11.26 2.43 -2.21
C SER A 90 11.72 3.67 -2.97
N LEU A 91 11.72 4.85 -2.32
CA LEU A 91 12.06 6.12 -2.95
C LEU A 91 13.45 6.10 -3.57
N LYS A 92 14.43 5.51 -2.88
CA LYS A 92 15.79 5.34 -3.42
C LYS A 92 15.81 4.59 -4.75
N ASN A 93 14.98 3.54 -4.89
CA ASN A 93 14.91 2.75 -6.11
C ASN A 93 14.30 3.56 -7.24
N TYR A 94 13.22 4.30 -6.97
CA TYR A 94 12.59 5.17 -7.97
C TYR A 94 13.53 6.26 -8.49
N VAL A 95 14.42 6.79 -7.65
CA VAL A 95 15.44 7.75 -8.08
C VAL A 95 16.42 7.12 -9.05
N PHE A 96 16.93 5.91 -8.76
CA PHE A 96 17.82 5.18 -9.67
C PHE A 96 17.13 4.79 -10.98
N GLU A 97 15.85 4.41 -10.90
CA GLU A 97 15.02 4.08 -12.05
C GLU A 97 14.52 5.30 -12.84
N LYS A 98 14.83 6.52 -12.38
CA LYS A 98 14.40 7.80 -12.96
C LYS A 98 12.88 7.86 -13.18
N LYS A 99 12.09 7.30 -12.24
CA LYS A 99 10.63 7.39 -12.31
C LYS A 99 10.18 8.84 -12.12
N SER A 100 9.05 9.18 -12.72
CA SER A 100 8.50 10.53 -12.61
C SER A 100 8.03 10.82 -11.18
N ILE A 101 8.15 12.09 -10.76
CA ILE A 101 7.66 12.53 -9.43
C ILE A 101 6.16 12.25 -9.31
N LYS A 102 5.39 12.38 -10.40
CA LYS A 102 3.96 12.05 -10.42
C LYS A 102 3.71 10.58 -10.09
N LEU A 103 4.43 9.64 -10.70
CA LEU A 103 4.29 8.22 -10.39
C LEU A 103 4.66 7.92 -8.93
N ILE A 104 5.76 8.52 -8.46
CA ILE A 104 6.20 8.37 -7.06
C ILE A 104 5.10 8.85 -6.11
N LEU A 105 4.55 10.05 -6.33
CA LEU A 105 3.49 10.59 -5.49
C LEU A 105 2.24 9.72 -5.51
N ILE A 106 1.81 9.20 -6.66
CA ILE A 106 0.65 8.31 -6.76
C ILE A 106 0.87 7.03 -5.93
N ASN A 107 2.01 6.36 -6.13
CA ASN A 107 2.28 5.07 -5.50
C ASN A 107 2.56 5.19 -4.00
N GLU A 108 3.32 6.21 -3.60
CA GLU A 108 3.74 6.37 -2.21
C GLU A 108 2.65 7.00 -1.33
N SER A 109 1.78 7.85 -1.90
CA SER A 109 0.59 8.33 -1.17
C SER A 109 -0.43 7.22 -0.92
N TYR A 110 -0.65 6.33 -1.91
CA TYR A 110 -1.46 5.11 -1.72
C TYR A 110 -0.95 4.30 -0.53
N LYS A 111 0.36 3.99 -0.54
CA LYS A 111 1.01 3.21 0.52
C LYS A 111 0.85 3.87 1.89
N ALA A 112 1.04 5.19 1.96
CA ALA A 112 0.86 5.95 3.19
C ALA A 112 -0.58 5.82 3.72
N VAL A 113 -1.59 6.02 2.86
CA VAL A 113 -3.00 5.91 3.25
C VAL A 113 -3.33 4.51 3.77
N CYS A 114 -2.87 3.45 3.09
CA CYS A 114 -3.10 2.07 3.53
C CYS A 114 -2.49 1.79 4.90
N ILE A 115 -1.21 2.15 5.12
CA ILE A 115 -0.55 1.94 6.41
C ILE A 115 -1.23 2.75 7.53
N LEU A 116 -1.68 3.98 7.26
CA LEU A 116 -2.38 4.79 8.25
C LEU A 116 -3.75 4.21 8.61
N ILE A 117 -4.48 3.63 7.65
CA ILE A 117 -5.75 2.93 7.91
C ILE A 117 -5.52 1.67 8.73
N MET A 118 -4.48 0.90 8.41
CA MET A 118 -4.07 -0.26 9.21
C MET A 118 -3.66 0.17 10.64
N SER A 119 -2.99 1.31 10.78
CA SER A 119 -2.61 1.86 12.09
C SER A 119 -3.83 2.32 12.88
N ALA A 120 -4.78 2.99 12.24
CA ALA A 120 -6.04 3.42 12.85
C ALA A 120 -6.89 2.22 13.30
N SER A 121 -6.89 1.11 12.55
CA SER A 121 -7.58 -0.11 12.97
C SER A 121 -6.97 -0.71 14.25
N VAL A 122 -5.69 -0.49 14.54
CA VAL A 122 -5.12 -0.88 15.84
C VAL A 122 -5.64 0.01 16.97
N PHE A 123 -5.86 1.30 16.71
CA PHE A 123 -6.33 2.26 17.72
C PHE A 123 -7.76 1.99 18.21
N PHE A 124 -8.70 1.76 17.29
CA PHE A 124 -10.12 1.61 17.63
C PHE A 124 -10.44 0.32 18.40
N PHE A 125 -9.53 -0.65 18.42
CA PHE A 125 -9.82 -2.01 18.87
C PHE A 125 -8.73 -2.58 19.78
N ASN A 126 -8.03 -1.69 20.50
CA ASN A 126 -7.04 -2.04 21.52
C ASN A 126 -7.70 -2.44 22.84
#